data_AF-I1BUK2-F1
#
_entry.id   AF-I1BUK2-F1
#
_cell.length_a   1.000
_cell.length_b   1.000
_cell.length_c   1.000
_cell.angle_alpha   90.00
_cell.angle_beta   90.00
_cell.angle_gamma   90.00
#
_symmetry.space_group_name_H-M   'P 1'
#
loop_
_entity.id
_entity.type
_entity.pdbx_description
1 polymer ?
#
loop_
_entity_poly.entity_id
_entity_poly.type
_entity_poly.pdbx_seq_one_letter_code
_entity_poly.pdbx_strand_id
1 'polypeptide(L)'
;MGWSKKGERAIVETPTTRAQTTTILGAISPHGIINVKGFYIVMDNVPIHKNTDIERYIINRGYGCVYLPPYSPELNPIEQFWSVVKSKLKREKLLEKETLTSRISNACNDVLLSDLQGFCRYSDSKWQVCLDKLPL
;
A
#
# COMPACT_ATOMS: atom_id res chain seq x y z
N MET A 1 19.81 0.75 30.02
CA MET A 1 20.56 1.39 28.91
C MET A 1 21.22 0.28 28.09
N GLY A 2 20.64 -0.04 26.94
CA GLY A 2 20.94 -1.24 26.15
C GLY A 2 21.76 -0.94 24.90
N TRP A 3 23.02 -0.57 25.08
CA TRP A 3 23.97 -0.50 23.97
C TRP A 3 24.99 -1.62 24.12
N SER A 4 25.14 -2.41 23.06
CA SER A 4 26.19 -3.44 23.01
C SER A 4 27.57 -2.78 22.95
N LYS A 5 28.58 -3.42 23.53
CA LYS A 5 29.95 -2.89 23.53
C LYS A 5 30.52 -2.87 22.11
N LYS A 6 31.37 -1.87 21.83
CA LYS A 6 31.99 -1.65 20.52
C LYS A 6 32.79 -2.90 20.10
N GLY A 7 32.36 -3.54 19.01
CA GLY A 7 32.99 -4.75 18.44
C GLY A 7 32.10 -6.00 18.49
N GLU A 8 31.01 -5.99 19.26
CA GLU A 8 30.04 -7.09 19.31
C GLU A 8 28.81 -6.77 18.45
N ARG A 9 28.28 -7.77 17.72
CA ARG A 9 27.03 -7.61 16.97
C ARG A 9 25.90 -7.29 17.95
N ALA A 10 25.17 -6.21 17.69
CA ALA A 10 23.92 -5.95 18.39
C ALA A 10 22.92 -7.04 17.99
N ILE A 11 22.65 -7.97 18.91
CA ILE A 11 21.57 -8.96 18.76
C ILE A 11 20.33 -8.34 19.37
N VAL A 12 19.35 -8.02 18.52
CA VAL A 12 18.02 -7.59 18.96
C VAL A 12 17.06 -8.70 18.58
N GLU A 13 16.64 -9.49 19.56
CA GLU A 13 15.49 -10.37 19.39
C GLU A 13 14.24 -9.50 19.28
N THR A 14 13.68 -9.41 18.07
CA THR A 14 12.39 -8.77 17.85
C THR A 14 11.32 -9.86 17.82
N PRO A 15 10.30 -9.82 18.69
CA PRO A 15 9.18 -10.75 18.57
C PRO A 15 8.50 -10.52 17.23
N THR A 16 8.59 -11.49 16.35
CA THR A 16 7.88 -11.51 15.07
C THR A 16 6.41 -11.79 15.34
N THR A 17 5.63 -10.72 15.47
CA THR A 17 4.17 -10.84 15.36
C THR A 17 3.86 -11.07 13.89
N ARG A 18 3.58 -12.33 13.52
CA ARG A 18 2.97 -12.62 12.22
C ARG A 18 1.59 -11.95 12.24
N ALA A 19 1.50 -10.77 11.64
CA ALA A 19 0.21 -10.08 11.48
C ALA A 19 -0.78 -11.06 10.85
N GLN A 20 -2.03 -11.08 11.32
CA GLN A 20 -3.09 -11.77 10.62
C GLN A 20 -3.21 -11.15 9.23
N THR A 21 -2.69 -11.83 8.22
CA THR A 21 -2.74 -11.37 6.84
C THR A 21 -4.17 -11.53 6.35
N THR A 22 -5.00 -10.50 6.52
CA THR A 22 -6.18 -10.34 5.65
C THR A 22 -5.62 -10.19 4.24
N THR A 23 -5.62 -11.28 3.46
CA THR A 23 -5.21 -11.22 2.06
C THR A 23 -6.02 -10.11 1.39
N ILE A 24 -5.48 -9.39 0.42
CA ILE A 24 -6.21 -8.37 -0.39
C ILE A 24 -7.62 -8.88 -0.77
N LEU A 25 -7.69 -10.17 -1.07
CA LEU A 25 -8.86 -11.00 -1.33
C LEU A 25 -9.97 -11.05 -0.25
N GLY A 26 -9.65 -10.81 1.02
CA GLY A 26 -10.59 -10.72 2.14
C GLY A 26 -11.02 -9.29 2.47
N ALA A 27 -10.25 -8.28 2.02
CA ALA A 27 -10.67 -6.87 2.05
C ALA A 27 -11.53 -6.51 0.83
N ILE A 28 -11.35 -7.24 -0.27
CA ILE A 28 -12.23 -7.24 -1.43
C ILE A 28 -13.55 -7.93 -1.06
N SER A 29 -14.67 -7.33 -1.47
CA SER A 29 -16.01 -7.82 -1.16
C SER A 29 -16.16 -9.34 -1.32
N PRO A 30 -16.96 -10.01 -0.47
CA PRO A 30 -17.25 -11.42 -0.61
C PRO A 30 -17.76 -11.76 -2.02
N HIS A 31 -17.35 -12.93 -2.52
CA HIS A 31 -17.72 -13.41 -3.84
C HIS A 31 -19.24 -13.39 -4.02
N GLY A 32 -19.72 -12.79 -5.11
CA GLY A 32 -21.15 -12.74 -5.45
C GLY A 32 -21.97 -11.61 -4.81
N ILE A 33 -21.38 -10.76 -3.96
CA ILE A 33 -22.11 -9.61 -3.36
C ILE A 33 -22.11 -8.39 -4.30
N ILE A 34 -21.00 -8.12 -4.98
CA ILE A 34 -20.88 -7.04 -5.96
C ILE A 34 -20.39 -7.60 -7.30
N ASN A 35 -20.99 -7.14 -8.40
CA ASN A 35 -20.49 -7.45 -9.73
C ASN A 35 -19.27 -6.56 -10.01
N VAL A 36 -18.11 -7.19 -10.03
CA VAL A 36 -16.79 -6.52 -10.19
C VAL A 36 -16.23 -6.70 -11.59
N LYS A 37 -17.03 -7.23 -12.52
CA LYS A 37 -16.63 -7.38 -13.92
C LYS A 37 -16.33 -5.99 -14.49
N GLY A 38 -15.12 -5.83 -15.03
CA GLY A 38 -14.63 -4.55 -15.54
C GLY A 38 -13.84 -3.72 -14.53
N PHE A 39 -13.74 -4.15 -13.27
CA PHE A 39 -12.81 -3.58 -12.31
C PHE A 39 -11.45 -4.29 -12.40
N TYR A 40 -10.38 -3.52 -12.23
CA TYR A 40 -9.02 -4.00 -12.28
C TYR A 40 -8.29 -3.71 -10.98
N ILE A 41 -7.45 -4.65 -10.55
CA ILE A 41 -6.48 -4.43 -9.49
C ILE A 41 -5.17 -4.01 -10.14
N VAL A 42 -4.68 -2.83 -9.77
CA VAL A 42 -3.37 -2.33 -10.18
C VAL A 42 -2.34 -2.81 -9.15
N MET A 43 -1.38 -3.59 -9.61
CA MET A 43 -0.32 -4.19 -8.79
C MET A 43 1.03 -3.56 -9.11
N ASP A 44 1.86 -3.37 -8.09
CA ASP A 44 3.26 -3.02 -8.30
C ASP A 44 4.03 -4.19 -8.96
N ASN A 45 5.11 -3.86 -9.68
CA ASN A 45 5.83 -4.78 -10.56
C ASN A 45 6.92 -5.61 -9.85
N VAL A 46 6.94 -5.62 -8.52
CA VAL A 46 7.92 -6.38 -7.74
C VAL A 46 7.66 -7.89 -7.80
N PRO A 47 8.70 -8.74 -7.76
CA PRO A 47 8.54 -10.20 -7.92
C PRO A 47 7.55 -10.86 -6.94
N ILE A 48 7.42 -10.32 -5.73
CA ILE A 48 6.51 -10.84 -4.70
C ILE A 48 5.03 -10.74 -5.10
N HIS A 49 4.66 -9.88 -6.05
CA HIS A 49 3.30 -9.71 -6.53
C HIS A 49 2.96 -10.58 -7.76
N LYS A 50 3.95 -11.21 -8.39
CA LYS A 50 3.80 -11.97 -9.64
C LYS A 50 3.58 -13.47 -9.43
N ASN A 51 3.29 -13.90 -8.21
CA ASN A 51 2.97 -15.30 -7.97
C ASN A 51 1.66 -15.65 -8.70
N THR A 52 1.68 -16.74 -9.48
CA THR A 52 0.56 -17.21 -10.29
C THR A 52 -0.71 -17.47 -9.48
N ASP A 53 -0.57 -17.83 -8.21
CA ASP A 53 -1.71 -18.01 -7.31
C ASP A 53 -2.45 -16.70 -7.04
N ILE A 54 -1.72 -15.58 -6.92
CA ILE A 54 -2.31 -14.25 -6.66
C ILE A 54 -3.23 -13.87 -7.83
N GLU A 55 -2.71 -13.94 -9.06
CA GLU A 55 -3.47 -13.63 -10.26
C GLU A 55 -4.69 -14.54 -10.42
N ARG A 56 -4.52 -15.86 -10.19
CA ARG A 56 -5.63 -16.83 -10.20
C ARG A 56 -6.72 -16.44 -9.22
N TYR A 57 -6.38 -16.03 -8.00
CA TYR A 57 -7.38 -15.61 -7.02
C TYR A 57 -8.11 -14.31 -7.37
N ILE A 58 -7.43 -13.38 -8.04
CA ILE A 58 -8.01 -12.12 -8.52
C ILE A 58 -9.03 -12.41 -9.64
N ILE A 59 -8.61 -13.18 -10.64
CA ILE A 59 -9.46 -13.57 -11.79
C ILE A 59 -10.66 -14.40 -11.35
N ASN A 60 -10.47 -15.36 -10.45
CA ASN A 60 -11.58 -16.18 -9.90
C ASN A 60 -12.62 -15.35 -9.15
N ARG A 61 -12.26 -14.15 -8.66
CA ARG A 61 -13.20 -13.20 -8.06
C ARG A 61 -13.91 -12.29 -9.08
N GLY A 62 -13.52 -12.33 -10.35
CA GLY A 62 -14.10 -11.53 -11.44
C GLY A 62 -13.38 -10.21 -11.74
N TYR A 63 -12.26 -9.94 -11.07
CA TYR A 63 -11.43 -8.76 -11.32
C TYR A 63 -10.42 -9.04 -12.44
N GLY A 64 -10.03 -8.00 -13.16
CA GLY A 64 -8.79 -8.00 -13.93
C GLY A 64 -7.58 -7.68 -13.05
N CYS A 65 -6.38 -7.99 -13.53
CA CYS A 65 -5.12 -7.66 -12.88
C CYS A 65 -4.21 -6.92 -13.88
N VAL A 66 -3.60 -5.81 -13.47
CA VAL A 66 -2.63 -5.05 -14.28
C VAL A 66 -1.40 -4.78 -13.43
N TYR A 67 -0.22 -4.98 -14.00
CA TYR A 67 1.04 -4.63 -13.36
C TYR A 67 1.56 -3.30 -13.91
N LEU A 68 2.02 -2.44 -13.02
CA LEU A 68 2.64 -1.17 -13.41
C LEU A 68 4.00 -1.40 -14.11
N PRO A 69 4.48 -0.47 -14.93
CA PRO A 69 5.86 -0.51 -15.41
C PRO A 69 6.87 -0.48 -14.26
N PRO A 70 8.07 -1.07 -14.41
CA PRO A 70 9.09 -1.02 -13.37
C PRO A 70 9.46 0.42 -13.00
N TYR A 71 9.68 0.67 -11.71
CA TYR A 71 10.14 1.98 -11.19
C TYR A 71 9.25 3.17 -11.58
N SER A 72 7.94 2.97 -11.69
CA SER A 72 6.96 4.02 -12.00
C SER A 72 6.02 4.31 -10.81
N PRO A 73 6.54 4.76 -9.66
CA PRO A 73 5.73 5.01 -8.46
C PRO A 73 4.68 6.11 -8.67
N GLU A 74 4.87 7.00 -9.64
CA GLU A 74 3.93 8.07 -9.98
C GLU A 74 2.62 7.53 -10.54
N LEU A 75 2.67 6.35 -11.18
CA LEU A 75 1.50 5.64 -11.69
C LEU A 75 0.77 4.85 -10.61
N ASN A 76 1.27 4.83 -9.37
CA ASN A 76 0.68 4.11 -8.26
C ASN A 76 0.01 5.07 -7.26
N PRO A 77 -1.33 5.25 -7.28
CA PRO A 77 -2.03 6.18 -6.39
C PRO A 77 -1.80 5.92 -4.90
N ILE A 78 -1.45 4.68 -4.51
CA ILE A 78 -1.20 4.34 -3.10
C ILE A 78 0.04 5.07 -2.55
N GLU A 79 0.98 5.48 -3.40
CA GLU A 79 2.16 6.25 -2.98
C GLU A 79 1.76 7.64 -2.50
N GLN A 80 0.82 8.30 -3.19
CA GLN A 80 0.26 9.58 -2.77
C GLN A 80 -0.56 9.44 -1.49
N PHE A 81 -1.37 8.38 -1.39
CA PHE A 81 -2.09 8.05 -0.16
C PHE A 81 -1.14 7.94 1.04
N TRP A 82 -0.07 7.15 0.91
CA TRP A 82 0.91 6.99 1.99
C TRP A 82 1.71 8.26 2.27
N SER A 83 1.95 9.11 1.27
CA SER A 83 2.55 10.44 1.48
C SER A 83 1.69 11.29 2.41
N VAL A 84 0.38 11.35 2.15
CA VAL A 84 -0.58 12.07 2.99
C VAL A 84 -0.67 11.46 4.39
N VAL A 85 -0.84 10.15 4.51
CA VAL A 85 -0.91 9.47 5.82
C VAL A 85 0.36 9.73 6.63
N LYS A 86 1.55 9.55 6.04
CA LYS A 86 2.83 9.81 6.71
C LYS A 86 2.99 11.29 7.11
N SER A 87 2.46 12.23 6.34
CA SER A 87 2.52 13.66 6.70
C SER A 87 1.78 13.98 8.01
N LYS A 88 0.69 13.25 8.30
CA LYS A 88 -0.10 13.36 9.54
C LYS A 88 0.60 12.71 10.74
N LEU A 89 1.41 11.67 10.52
CA LEU A 89 2.13 10.95 11.58
C LEU A 89 3.37 11.68 12.11
N LYS A 90 4.03 12.48 11.26
CA LYS A 90 5.40 12.99 11.50
C LYS A 90 5.53 14.10 12.55
N ARG A 91 4.46 14.53 13.22
CA ARG A 91 4.45 15.81 13.95
C ARG A 91 4.35 15.72 15.47
N GLU A 92 3.98 14.60 16.06
CA GLU A 92 3.63 14.56 17.50
C GLU A 92 4.07 13.27 18.20
N LYS A 93 4.41 13.34 19.49
CA LYS A 93 4.61 12.15 20.33
C LYS A 93 3.29 11.37 20.42
N LEU A 94 3.37 10.05 20.59
CA LEU A 94 2.19 9.23 20.91
C LEU A 94 1.62 9.66 22.26
N LEU A 95 0.29 9.75 22.32
CA LEU A 95 -0.40 9.92 23.60
C LEU A 95 -0.27 8.64 24.42
N GLU A 96 -0.39 8.73 25.74
CA GLU A 96 -0.15 7.60 26.66
C GLU A 96 -1.05 6.38 26.38
N LYS A 97 -2.25 6.60 25.82
CA LYS A 97 -3.21 5.54 25.44
C LYS A 97 -3.20 5.20 23.96
N GLU A 98 -2.35 5.85 23.17
CA GLU A 98 -2.33 5.70 21.72
C GLU A 98 -1.21 4.76 21.29
N THR A 99 -1.53 3.83 20.39
CA THR A 99 -0.55 2.97 19.72
C THR A 99 -0.24 3.50 18.33
N LEU A 100 0.92 3.10 17.77
CA LEU A 100 1.25 3.40 16.37
C LEU A 100 0.16 2.86 15.42
N THR A 101 -0.38 1.68 15.69
CA THR A 101 -1.45 1.06 14.88
C THR A 101 -2.73 1.89 14.91
N SER A 102 -3.19 2.34 16.08
CA SER A 102 -4.38 3.21 16.17
C SER A 102 -4.15 4.54 15.46
N ARG A 103 -2.94 5.11 15.55
CA ARG A 103 -2.62 6.37 14.88
C ARG A 103 -2.63 6.24 13.36
N ILE A 104 -2.03 5.16 12.83
CA ILE A 104 -2.05 4.86 11.40
C ILE A 104 -3.50 4.67 10.94
N SER A 105 -4.31 3.91 11.70
CA SER A 105 -5.71 3.69 11.38
C SER A 105 -6.50 5.00 11.32
N ASN A 106 -6.32 5.90 12.30
CA ASN A 106 -6.97 7.20 12.32
C ASN A 106 -6.53 8.05 11.12
N ALA A 107 -5.22 8.13 10.87
CA ALA A 107 -4.68 8.90 9.75
C ALA A 107 -5.19 8.41 8.38
N CYS A 108 -5.38 7.10 8.21
CA CYS A 108 -6.00 6.50 7.03
C CYS A 108 -7.49 6.90 6.91
N ASN A 109 -8.25 6.84 8.01
CA ASN A 109 -9.66 7.21 8.03
C ASN A 109 -9.91 8.70 7.81
N ASP A 110 -8.93 9.55 8.12
CA ASP A 110 -8.98 10.99 7.88
C ASP A 110 -8.68 11.40 6.42
N VAL A 111 -8.38 10.44 5.53
CA VAL A 111 -8.20 10.73 4.10
C VAL A 111 -9.57 10.88 3.46
N LEU A 112 -9.81 12.03 2.81
CA LEU A 112 -11.11 12.33 2.22
C LEU A 112 -11.27 11.60 0.88
N LEU A 113 -12.53 11.35 0.49
CA LEU A 113 -12.82 10.81 -0.84
C LEU A 113 -12.28 11.71 -1.97
N SER A 114 -12.29 13.02 -1.78
CA SER A 114 -11.71 13.99 -2.71
C SER A 114 -10.19 13.82 -2.88
N ASP A 115 -9.49 13.44 -1.80
CA ASP A 115 -8.06 13.16 -1.83
C ASP A 115 -7.79 11.90 -2.65
N LEU A 116 -8.56 10.83 -2.41
CA LEU A 116 -8.46 9.58 -3.17
C LEU A 116 -8.65 9.81 -4.68
N GLN A 117 -9.67 10.58 -5.05
CA GLN A 117 -9.89 10.97 -6.45
C GLN A 117 -8.72 11.82 -6.98
N GLY A 118 -8.16 12.70 -6.15
CA GLY A 118 -6.97 13.49 -6.47
C GLY A 118 -5.75 12.63 -6.76
N PHE A 119 -5.52 11.57 -5.97
CA PHE A 119 -4.41 10.63 -6.18
C PHE A 119 -4.54 9.91 -7.53
N CYS A 120 -5.74 9.45 -7.87
CA CYS A 120 -6.00 8.83 -9.17
C CYS A 120 -5.77 9.81 -10.33
N ARG A 121 -6.26 11.06 -10.22
CA ARG A 121 -6.03 12.10 -11.25
C ARG A 121 -4.55 12.43 -11.41
N TYR A 122 -3.80 12.48 -10.31
CA TYR A 122 -2.36 12.67 -10.36
C TYR A 122 -1.68 11.56 -11.16
N SER A 123 -1.93 10.29 -10.83
CA SER A 123 -1.32 9.16 -11.54
C SER A 123 -1.71 9.13 -13.02
N ASP A 124 -2.97 9.43 -13.35
CA ASP A 124 -3.44 9.57 -14.73
C ASP A 124 -2.68 10.67 -15.49
N SER A 125 -2.49 11.84 -14.87
CA SER A 125 -1.72 12.95 -15.47
C SER A 125 -0.25 12.61 -15.75
N LYS A 126 0.30 11.60 -15.07
CA LYS A 126 1.69 11.15 -15.24
C LYS A 126 1.82 10.04 -16.27
N TRP A 127 0.72 9.48 -16.76
CA TRP A 127 0.72 8.35 -17.70
C TRP A 127 1.60 8.62 -18.93
N GLN A 128 1.34 9.71 -19.64
CA GLN A 128 2.08 10.03 -20.86
C GLN A 128 3.57 10.30 -20.59
N VAL A 129 3.87 11.01 -19.50
CA VAL A 129 5.25 11.32 -19.08
C VAL A 129 6.03 10.03 -18.78
N CYS A 130 5.41 9.08 -18.07
CA CYS A 130 6.01 7.78 -17.78
C CYS A 130 6.16 6.92 -19.04
N LEU A 131 5.17 6.95 -19.94
CA LEU A 131 5.21 6.22 -21.21
C LEU A 131 6.36 6.72 -22.11
N ASP A 132 6.53 8.04 -22.18
CA ASP A 132 7.57 8.71 -22.97
C ASP A 132 8.94 8.72 -22.28
N LYS A 133 9.03 8.20 -21.05
CA LYS A 133 10.25 8.19 -20.21
C LYS A 133 10.86 9.59 -20.02
N LEU A 134 9.98 10.60 -19.94
CA LEU A 134 10.38 11.97 -19.68
C LEU A 134 10.69 12.15 -18.18
N PRO A 135 11.61 13.08 -17.82
CA PRO A 135 11.87 13.41 -16.42
C PRO A 135 10.60 13.97 -15.75
N LEU A 136 10.36 13.54 -14.51
CA LEU A 136 9.14 13.79 -13.73
C LEU A 136 9.23 14.96 -12.75
#